data_AF-A0A1H8A318-F1
#
_entry.id   AF-A0A1H8A318-F1
#
_cell.length_a   1.000
_cell.length_b   1.000
_cell.length_c   1.000
_cell.angle_alpha   90.00
_cell.angle_beta   90.00
_cell.angle_gamma   90.00
#
_symmetry.space_group_name_H-M   'P 1'
#
loop_
_entity.id
_entity.type
_entity.pdbx_description
1 polymer ?
#
loop_
_entity_poly.entity_id
_entity_poly.type
_entity_poly.pdbx_seq_one_letter_code
_entity_poly.pdbx_strand_id
1 'polypeptide(L)'
;MPDIESHQPIDYQLADRGLQEKGFIVTEAAAGDLEVVGTCPACLGTTASPWTYGLAGGKGVFKRQEKAKPRGPRTVYCECGYMHPNRPDTAWDLGCGAYWQVELPS
;
A
#
# COMPACT_ATOMS: atom_id res chain seq x y z
N MET A 1 -14.73 20.58 22.77
CA MET A 1 -13.96 19.50 22.14
C MET A 1 -14.67 19.23 20.83
N PRO A 2 -14.02 19.33 19.66
CA PRO A 2 -14.71 19.08 18.40
C PRO A 2 -15.15 17.62 18.43
N ASP A 3 -16.46 17.44 18.34
CA ASP A 3 -17.15 16.17 18.29
C ASP A 3 -16.61 15.39 17.08
N ILE A 4 -16.18 14.14 17.30
CA ILE A 4 -15.74 13.22 16.24
C ILE A 4 -17.04 12.70 15.60
N GLU A 5 -17.83 13.61 15.03
CA GLU A 5 -19.26 13.44 14.76
C GLU A 5 -19.55 12.73 13.42
N SER A 6 -18.65 11.85 12.97
CA SER A 6 -18.88 10.99 11.80
C SER A 6 -17.91 9.82 11.75
N HIS A 7 -17.85 9.02 12.82
CA HIS A 7 -17.36 7.65 12.67
C HIS A 7 -18.47 6.81 12.03
N GLN A 8 -18.25 6.33 10.81
CA GLN A 8 -19.14 5.48 10.02
C GLN A 8 -18.41 4.17 9.71
N PRO A 9 -18.29 3.26 10.68
CA PRO A 9 -17.52 2.04 10.50
C PRO A 9 -18.08 1.23 9.35
N ILE A 10 -17.18 0.73 8.51
CA ILE A 10 -17.51 -0.29 7.51
C ILE A 10 -17.12 -1.65 8.07
N ASP A 11 -17.76 -2.69 7.56
CA ASP A 11 -17.37 -4.06 7.87
C ASP A 11 -15.98 -4.37 7.31
N TYR A 12 -15.21 -5.15 8.08
CA TYR A 12 -14.02 -5.79 7.55
C TYR A 12 -14.42 -6.75 6.43
N GLN A 13 -13.82 -6.59 5.25
CA GLN A 13 -14.07 -7.47 4.13
C GLN A 13 -12.81 -7.67 3.31
N LEU A 14 -12.37 -8.93 3.19
CA LEU A 14 -11.34 -9.32 2.24
C LEU A 14 -11.91 -9.23 0.82
N ALA A 15 -11.65 -8.11 0.15
CA ALA A 15 -12.22 -7.79 -1.15
C ALA A 15 -11.16 -7.24 -2.11
N ASP A 16 -11.10 -7.83 -3.31
CA ASP A 16 -10.32 -7.30 -4.42
C ASP A 16 -11.00 -6.05 -4.99
N ARG A 17 -10.25 -4.97 -5.17
CA ARG A 17 -10.70 -3.74 -5.82
C ARG A 17 -10.05 -3.56 -7.20
N GLY A 18 -9.35 -4.57 -7.70
CA GLY A 18 -8.77 -4.60 -9.04
C GLY A 18 -7.60 -3.65 -9.21
N LEU A 19 -7.26 -3.35 -10.47
CA LEU A 19 -6.18 -2.44 -10.83
C LEU A 19 -6.60 -0.98 -10.62
N GLN A 20 -5.80 -0.25 -9.86
CA GLN A 20 -5.97 1.18 -9.61
C GLN A 20 -5.03 1.97 -10.51
N GLU A 21 -5.58 2.56 -11.57
CA GLU A 21 -4.83 3.35 -12.54
C GLU A 21 -4.54 4.78 -12.05
N LYS A 22 -5.28 5.27 -11.04
CA LYS A 22 -5.25 6.64 -10.54
C LYS A 22 -5.36 6.67 -9.02
N GLY A 23 -4.88 7.75 -8.40
CA GLY A 23 -5.01 7.99 -6.95
C GLY A 23 -3.88 7.40 -6.10
N PHE A 24 -2.88 6.79 -6.72
CA PHE A 24 -1.67 6.30 -6.06
C PHE A 24 -0.44 6.96 -6.64
N ILE A 25 0.41 7.48 -5.76
CA ILE A 25 1.69 8.07 -6.08
C ILE A 25 2.75 7.04 -5.68
N VAL A 26 3.55 6.63 -6.64
CA VAL A 26 4.72 5.79 -6.40
C VAL A 26 5.94 6.69 -6.33
N THR A 27 6.56 6.78 -5.15
CA THR A 27 7.80 7.53 -4.92
C THR A 27 8.98 6.57 -4.79
N GLU A 28 10.10 6.93 -5.41
CA GLU A 28 11.37 6.23 -5.16
C GLU A 28 11.98 6.76 -3.86
N ALA A 29 12.12 5.90 -2.87
CA ALA A 29 12.82 6.17 -1.62
C ALA A 29 14.34 5.94 -1.79
N ALA A 30 15.11 6.35 -0.76
CA ALA A 30 16.56 6.18 -0.76
C ALA A 30 16.97 4.71 -1.01
N ALA A 31 18.05 4.50 -1.76
CA ALA A 31 18.61 3.19 -2.06
C ALA A 31 17.74 2.24 -2.92
N GLY A 32 16.82 2.76 -3.73
CA GLY A 32 16.06 2.00 -4.73
C GLY A 32 14.86 1.23 -4.17
N ASP A 33 14.41 1.63 -2.99
CA ASP A 33 13.14 1.17 -2.41
C ASP A 33 11.99 2.02 -2.98
N LEU A 34 10.80 1.45 -3.07
CA LEU A 34 9.61 2.16 -3.57
C LEU A 34 8.64 2.37 -2.42
N GLU A 35 8.00 3.52 -2.38
CA GLU A 35 6.90 3.78 -1.47
C GLU A 35 5.66 4.07 -2.30
N VAL A 36 4.56 3.39 -1.99
CA VAL A 36 3.26 3.66 -2.61
C VAL A 36 2.37 4.35 -1.61
N VAL A 37 2.03 5.58 -1.94
CA VAL A 37 1.14 6.41 -1.12
C VAL A 37 -0.16 6.65 -1.88
N GLY A 38 -1.28 6.46 -1.21
CA GLY A 38 -2.58 6.76 -1.80
C GLY A 38 -3.71 6.58 -0.80
N THR A 39 -4.92 6.47 -1.34
CA THR A 39 -6.15 6.34 -0.56
C THR A 39 -6.78 4.98 -0.82
N CYS A 40 -7.15 4.27 0.25
CA CYS A 40 -7.82 2.99 0.11
C CYS A 40 -9.17 3.18 -0.62
N PRO A 41 -9.43 2.43 -1.71
CA PRO A 41 -10.68 2.55 -2.48
C PRO A 41 -11.93 2.06 -1.73
N ALA A 42 -11.76 1.39 -0.59
CA ALA A 42 -12.87 0.90 0.23
C ALA A 42 -13.19 1.84 1.40
N CYS A 43 -12.22 2.12 2.26
CA CYS A 43 -12.44 2.92 3.47
C CYS A 43 -12.06 4.40 3.32
N LEU A 44 -11.47 4.79 2.19
CA LEU A 44 -10.97 6.15 1.95
C LEU A 44 -9.88 6.61 2.95
N GLY A 45 -9.31 5.68 3.72
CA GLY A 45 -8.17 5.96 4.59
C GLY A 45 -6.88 6.11 3.79
N THR A 46 -6.04 7.06 4.19
CA THR A 46 -4.69 7.21 3.62
C THR A 46 -3.83 6.00 4.00
N THR A 47 -3.09 5.48 3.03
CA THR A 47 -2.18 4.35 3.19
C THR A 47 -0.84 4.66 2.54
N ALA A 48 0.23 4.20 3.18
CA ALA A 48 1.59 4.27 2.68
C ALA A 48 2.22 2.89 2.88
N SER A 49 2.54 2.22 1.78
CA SER A 49 3.14 0.88 1.82
C SER A 49 4.59 0.96 1.31
N PRO A 50 5.58 0.87 2.21
CA PRO A 50 6.98 0.84 1.82
C PRO A 50 7.34 -0.54 1.28
N TRP A 51 8.05 -0.57 0.15
CA TRP A 51 8.54 -1.78 -0.48
C TRP A 51 10.05 -1.75 -0.61
N THR A 52 10.68 -2.74 0.01
CA THR A 52 12.11 -2.99 -0.12
C THR A 52 12.35 -4.13 -1.10
N TYR A 53 13.33 -3.95 -1.99
CA TYR A 53 13.69 -4.98 -2.97
C TYR A 53 15.09 -5.51 -2.69
N GLY A 54 15.21 -6.84 -2.76
CA GLY A 54 16.49 -7.53 -2.59
C GLY A 54 17.39 -7.39 -3.82
N LEU A 55 18.68 -7.63 -3.61
CA LEU A 55 19.65 -7.78 -4.70
C LEU A 55 19.26 -9.01 -5.53
N ALA A 56 19.11 -8.86 -6.84
CA ALA A 56 18.87 -10.00 -7.73
C ALA A 56 20.13 -10.88 -7.77
N GLY A 57 20.12 -12.00 -7.04
CA GLY A 57 21.29 -12.83 -6.80
C GLY A 57 21.96 -13.35 -8.08
N GLY A 58 23.27 -13.13 -8.18
CA GLY A 58 24.14 -13.74 -9.18
C GLY A 58 25.22 -14.54 -8.47
N LYS A 59 25.38 -15.82 -8.83
CA LYS A 59 26.57 -16.60 -8.49
C LYS A 59 27.75 -16.00 -9.26
N GLY A 60 28.33 -14.93 -8.75
CA GLY A 60 29.38 -14.18 -9.44
C GLY A 60 30.08 -13.25 -8.46
N VAL A 61 31.25 -13.69 -8.01
CA VAL A 61 32.20 -12.90 -7.22
C VAL A 61 32.52 -11.63 -8.03
N PHE A 62 32.26 -10.45 -7.44
CA PHE A 62 32.70 -9.12 -7.93
C PHE A 62 31.89 -8.35 -8.99
N LYS A 63 30.55 -8.35 -8.94
CA LYS A 63 29.78 -7.25 -9.56
C LYS A 63 28.93 -6.53 -8.52
N ARG A 64 29.02 -5.19 -8.48
CA ARG A 64 28.09 -4.32 -7.75
C ARG A 64 26.71 -4.56 -8.35
N GLN A 65 25.89 -5.33 -7.65
CA GLN A 65 24.55 -5.67 -8.11
C GLN A 65 23.63 -4.49 -7.84
N GLU A 66 23.00 -3.97 -8.89
CA GLU A 66 21.88 -3.04 -8.74
C GLU A 66 20.63 -3.84 -8.31
N LYS A 67 19.83 -3.29 -7.39
CA LYS A 67 18.52 -3.86 -7.05
C LYS A 67 17.68 -3.89 -8.33
N ALA A 68 17.10 -5.04 -8.66
CA ALA A 68 16.17 -5.12 -9.78
C ALA A 68 14.90 -4.37 -9.39
N LYS A 69 14.67 -3.19 -10.01
CA LYS A 69 13.43 -2.45 -9.82
C LYS A 69 12.27 -3.32 -10.32
N PRO A 70 11.28 -3.65 -9.48
CA PRO A 70 10.12 -4.38 -9.97
C PRO A 70 9.32 -3.52 -10.94
N ARG A 71 8.60 -4.19 -11.83
CA ARG A 71 7.75 -3.57 -12.83
C ARG A 71 6.39 -4.26 -12.87
N GLY A 72 5.39 -3.56 -13.37
CA GLY A 72 4.04 -4.09 -13.58
C GLY A 72 3.16 -4.05 -12.33
N PRO A 73 2.01 -4.74 -12.37
CA PRO A 73 1.00 -4.65 -11.33
C PRO A 73 1.47 -5.31 -10.03
N ARG A 74 1.31 -4.60 -8.91
CA ARG A 74 1.61 -5.09 -7.57
C ARG A 74 0.42 -4.98 -6.64
N THR A 75 0.17 -6.05 -5.90
CA THR A 75 -0.89 -6.08 -4.91
C THR A 75 -0.51 -5.26 -3.67
N VAL A 76 -1.38 -4.34 -3.30
CA VAL A 76 -1.35 -3.53 -2.08
C VAL A 76 -2.52 -3.97 -1.22
N TYR A 77 -2.33 -3.94 0.09
CA TYR A 77 -3.38 -4.20 1.06
C TYR A 77 -3.73 -2.91 1.80
N CYS A 78 -4.96 -2.83 2.27
CA CYS A 78 -5.37 -1.75 3.15
C CYS A 78 -4.66 -1.86 4.50
N GLU A 79 -3.66 -1.02 4.73
CA GLU A 79 -2.91 -0.93 5.99
C GLU A 79 -3.25 0.36 6.76
N CYS A 80 -4.49 0.83 6.68
CA CYS A 80 -4.95 2.04 7.37
C CYS A 80 -5.06 1.81 8.89
N GLY A 81 -3.93 1.65 9.58
CA GLY A 81 -3.88 1.50 11.04
C GLY A 81 -4.21 2.78 11.82
N TYR A 82 -4.48 3.89 11.12
CA TYR A 82 -4.82 5.18 11.70
C TYR A 82 -6.33 5.36 11.87
N MET A 83 -6.73 6.23 12.80
CA MET A 83 -8.14 6.54 13.04
C MET A 83 -8.72 7.38 11.89
N HIS A 84 -9.79 6.92 11.27
CA HIS A 84 -10.53 7.64 10.23
C HIS A 84 -12.02 7.22 10.24
N PRO A 85 -12.93 8.01 9.62
CA PRO A 85 -14.38 7.80 9.65
C PRO A 85 -14.82 6.37 9.34
N ASN A 86 -14.27 5.78 8.27
CA ASN A 86 -14.69 4.46 7.80
C ASN A 86 -13.79 3.31 8.32
N ARG A 87 -13.16 3.46 9.48
CA ARG A 87 -12.32 2.38 10.03
C ARG A 87 -13.23 1.27 10.58
N PRO A 88 -12.98 -0.01 10.28
CA PRO A 88 -13.72 -1.10 10.90
C PRO A 88 -13.49 -1.16 12.41
N ASP A 89 -14.54 -1.48 13.15
CA ASP A 89 -14.47 -1.65 14.61
C ASP A 89 -13.85 -2.98 15.03
N THR A 90 -14.02 -4.00 14.20
CA THR A 90 -13.56 -5.37 14.48
C THR A 90 -12.11 -5.63 14.07
N ALA A 91 -11.50 -4.71 13.32
CA ALA A 91 -10.20 -4.89 12.66
C ALA A 91 -9.36 -3.60 12.69
N TRP A 92 -9.20 -3.02 13.89
CA TRP A 92 -8.60 -1.71 14.11
C TRP A 92 -7.11 -1.64 13.74
N ASP A 93 -6.39 -2.75 13.84
CA ASP A 93 -4.97 -2.92 13.52
C ASP A 93 -4.70 -3.57 12.16
N LEU A 94 -5.73 -4.16 11.54
CA LEU A 94 -5.62 -4.91 10.27
C LEU A 94 -6.08 -4.12 9.03
N GLY A 95 -6.72 -2.95 9.23
CA GLY A 95 -7.36 -2.19 8.16
C GLY A 95 -8.68 -2.81 7.70
N CYS A 96 -9.21 -2.36 6.57
CA CYS A 96 -10.53 -2.81 6.09
C CYS A 96 -10.56 -4.17 5.35
N GLY A 97 -9.39 -4.79 5.14
CA GLY A 97 -9.26 -6.05 4.40
C GLY A 97 -9.29 -5.90 2.87
N ALA A 98 -9.55 -4.70 2.34
CA ALA A 98 -9.48 -4.49 0.90
C ALA A 98 -8.04 -4.64 0.38
N TYR A 99 -7.90 -5.24 -0.79
CA TYR A 99 -6.64 -5.28 -1.54
C TYR A 99 -6.88 -4.87 -2.99
N TRP A 100 -5.85 -4.35 -3.63
CA TRP A 100 -5.92 -3.84 -5.00
C TRP A 100 -4.56 -3.95 -5.67
N GLN A 101 -4.49 -3.71 -6.98
CA GLN A 101 -3.23 -3.67 -7.71
C GLN A 101 -2.88 -2.22 -8.07
N VAL A 102 -1.61 -1.86 -7.99
CA VAL A 102 -1.07 -0.60 -8.50
C VAL A 102 -0.01 -0.88 -9.55
N GLU A 103 0.04 -0.06 -10.58
CA GLU A 103 1.07 -0.18 -11.61
C GLU A 103 2.36 0.49 -11.12
N LEU A 104 3.45 -0.28 -11.07
CA LEU A 104 4.75 0.26 -10.73
C LEU A 104 5.44 0.88 -11.96
N PRO A 105 6.07 2.06 -11.82
CA PRO A 105 6.80 2.70 -12.91
C PRO A 105 7.97 1.82 -13.38
N SER A 106 8.13 1.74 -14.69
CA SER A 106 9.13 0.91 -15.39
C SER A 106 10.56 1.45 -15.31
#